data_AF-A0AAW1DGQ4-F1
#
_entry.id   AF-A0AAW1DGQ4-F1
#
_cell.length_a   1.000
_cell.length_b   1.000
_cell.length_c   1.000
_cell.angle_alpha   90.00
_cell.angle_beta   90.00
_cell.angle_gamma   90.00
#
_symmetry.space_group_name_H-M   'P 1'
#
loop_
_entity.id
_entity.type
_entity.pdbx_description
1 polymer ?
#
loop_
_entity_poly.entity_id
_entity_poly.type
_entity_poly.pdbx_seq_one_letter_code
_entity_poly.pdbx_strand_id
1 'polypeptide(L)'
;MTSEQNIEEDLKIFDILCGPEMTESGDMTTTLRSELAALQYKRDSLLLQLQDTKNQLRKREEKAVQLESEIEHLKEQAARQNVVIASLRKRIQELEERERTLTASQGRTEMSLNTLQRESRYHEEKASELERKVSTLELELNNEEKNKLAVQNTLGDLVRQLEATLGTDIGSKSGNYSHLVQETSRLRNKCDNLETNLSRVEEELHACRAALSRATADRDTLQSQAASHLLEIDRLKQEKEKLLLQQHMYERDLADLREKLTNATRSLNAATGDMQVQDSTIRTLREDLKQKEDKSMRLETELRHLLESLAILLSTPVRFVESNEISIKEKVRDLINEAKEKSLQVESLHEKVVSLRDQISRLNEQRNDDARRIKDLQDDKLHVEGRLHKTEVELTTCQAVKEGLRRDKAIFVTFLERLARALNMEEISREVGVDLHTESMLLRAEQLARLESDKLADKLLYGSYPRLRREKTYYELPSREVRSREHFKFRRYGKHLA
;
A
#
# COMPACT_ATOMS: atom_id res chain seq x y z
N MET A 1 35.31 -18.23 -61.29
CA MET A 1 35.92 -19.56 -61.06
C MET A 1 36.98 -19.56 -59.96
N THR A 2 37.15 -18.48 -59.18
CA THR A 2 38.19 -18.37 -58.13
C THR A 2 37.63 -18.26 -56.71
N SER A 3 36.31 -18.14 -56.51
CA SER A 3 35.70 -18.06 -55.17
C SER A 3 35.34 -19.42 -54.58
N GLU A 4 35.10 -20.44 -55.41
CA GLU A 4 34.78 -21.80 -54.94
C GLU A 4 36.02 -22.55 -54.48
N GLN A 5 37.19 -22.30 -55.09
CA GLN A 5 38.46 -22.92 -54.68
C GLN A 5 38.96 -22.43 -53.31
N ASN A 6 38.73 -21.15 -52.96
CA ASN A 6 39.05 -20.64 -51.63
C ASN A 6 38.15 -21.24 -50.54
N ILE A 7 36.87 -21.47 -50.82
CA ILE A 7 35.95 -22.09 -49.86
C ILE A 7 36.36 -23.54 -49.59
N GLU A 8 36.85 -24.25 -50.61
CA GLU A 8 37.30 -25.64 -50.49
C GLU A 8 38.65 -25.77 -49.77
N GLU A 9 39.56 -24.81 -49.94
CA GLU A 9 40.80 -24.71 -49.15
C GLU A 9 40.51 -24.32 -47.70
N ASP A 10 39.61 -23.39 -47.45
CA ASP A 10 39.18 -22.99 -46.10
C ASP A 10 38.48 -24.15 -45.37
N LEU A 11 37.68 -24.96 -46.08
CA LEU A 11 37.07 -26.18 -45.54
C LEU A 11 38.10 -27.29 -45.24
N LYS A 12 39.16 -27.42 -46.07
CA LYS A 12 40.26 -28.35 -45.80
C LYS A 12 41.10 -27.92 -44.61
N ILE A 13 41.33 -26.62 -44.42
CA ILE A 13 42.01 -26.08 -43.24
C ILE A 13 41.16 -26.32 -41.98
N PHE A 14 39.84 -26.19 -42.09
CA PHE A 14 38.89 -26.49 -41.01
C PHE A 14 38.91 -27.97 -40.63
N ASP A 15 38.91 -28.90 -41.59
CA ASP A 15 39.00 -30.34 -41.31
C ASP A 15 40.37 -30.78 -40.74
N ILE A 16 41.45 -30.07 -41.09
CA ILE A 16 42.78 -30.32 -40.51
C ILE A 16 42.88 -29.78 -39.07
N LEU A 17 42.18 -28.66 -38.76
CA LEU A 17 42.14 -28.09 -37.41
C LEU A 17 41.12 -28.78 -36.48
N CYS A 18 40.12 -29.47 -37.03
CA CYS A 18 39.05 -30.13 -36.27
C CYS A 18 38.94 -31.65 -36.50
N GLY A 19 39.97 -32.28 -37.09
CA GLY A 19 40.04 -33.72 -37.30
C GLY A 19 39.94 -34.54 -35.99
N PRO A 20 39.37 -35.75 -36.02
CA PRO A 20 38.96 -36.49 -34.83
C PRO A 20 40.12 -37.27 -34.22
N GLU A 21 41.11 -36.58 -33.69
CA GLU A 21 42.13 -37.16 -32.82
C GLU A 21 42.34 -36.27 -31.60
N MET A 22 41.35 -36.19 -30.70
CA MET A 22 41.56 -35.85 -29.28
C MET A 22 40.36 -36.32 -28.45
N THR A 23 40.54 -37.39 -27.69
CA THR A 23 39.61 -37.88 -26.65
C THR A 23 39.43 -36.91 -25.45
N GLU A 24 39.99 -35.70 -25.51
CA GLU A 24 39.76 -34.58 -24.58
C GLU A 24 38.80 -33.49 -25.14
N SER A 25 38.31 -33.64 -26.38
CA SER A 25 37.42 -32.67 -27.04
C SER A 25 36.01 -32.62 -26.43
N GLY A 26 35.55 -33.73 -25.82
CA GLY A 26 34.24 -33.82 -25.16
C GLY A 26 34.12 -32.90 -23.94
N ASP A 27 35.18 -32.83 -23.14
CA ASP A 27 35.19 -32.00 -21.92
C ASP A 27 35.23 -30.51 -22.27
N MET A 28 36.08 -30.09 -23.21
CA MET A 28 36.08 -28.70 -23.70
C MET A 28 34.73 -28.30 -24.33
N THR A 29 34.13 -29.20 -25.12
CA THR A 29 32.83 -28.96 -25.76
C THR A 29 31.70 -28.85 -24.74
N THR A 30 31.72 -29.65 -23.67
CA THR A 30 30.73 -29.57 -22.59
C THR A 30 30.93 -28.31 -21.74
N THR A 31 32.16 -27.91 -21.45
CA THR A 31 32.47 -26.63 -20.78
C THR A 31 31.93 -25.46 -21.59
N LEU A 32 32.23 -25.38 -22.89
CA LEU A 32 31.74 -24.32 -23.77
C LEU A 32 30.20 -24.30 -23.87
N ARG A 33 29.54 -25.47 -23.88
CA ARG A 33 28.07 -25.56 -23.82
C ARG A 33 27.51 -25.07 -22.50
N SER A 34 28.17 -25.38 -21.38
CA SER A 34 27.77 -24.91 -20.05
C SER A 34 27.94 -23.40 -19.90
N GLU A 35 29.04 -22.85 -20.44
CA GLU A 35 29.30 -21.41 -20.46
C GLU A 35 28.32 -20.68 -21.37
N LEU A 36 28.02 -21.23 -22.55
CA LEU A 36 26.98 -20.71 -23.45
C LEU A 36 25.62 -20.68 -22.75
N ALA A 37 25.24 -21.77 -22.06
CA ALA A 37 23.98 -21.83 -21.30
C ALA A 37 23.95 -20.82 -20.14
N ALA A 38 25.06 -20.65 -19.42
CA ALA A 38 25.18 -19.66 -18.35
C ALA A 38 25.08 -18.22 -18.88
N LEU A 39 25.71 -17.94 -20.02
CA LEU A 39 25.62 -16.64 -20.70
C LEU A 39 24.22 -16.38 -21.25
N GLN A 40 23.54 -17.40 -21.80
CA GLN A 40 22.15 -17.31 -22.23
C GLN A 40 21.22 -17.01 -21.05
N TYR A 41 21.38 -17.71 -19.93
CA TYR A 41 20.62 -17.44 -18.71
C TYR A 41 20.86 -16.02 -18.20
N LYS A 42 22.12 -15.56 -18.17
CA LYS A 42 22.46 -14.19 -17.77
C LYS A 42 21.85 -13.16 -18.70
N ARG A 43 21.89 -13.38 -20.02
CA ARG A 43 21.24 -12.54 -21.02
C ARG A 43 19.74 -12.45 -20.76
N ASP A 44 19.07 -13.58 -20.56
CA ASP A 44 17.62 -13.63 -20.37
C ASP A 44 17.20 -12.98 -19.04
N SER A 45 18.00 -13.17 -17.98
CA SER A 45 17.83 -12.49 -16.70
C SER A 45 17.99 -10.97 -16.82
N LEU A 46 19.02 -10.51 -17.54
CA LEU A 46 19.24 -9.08 -17.79
C LEU A 46 18.14 -8.47 -18.68
N LEU A 47 17.63 -9.21 -19.67
CA LEU A 47 16.50 -8.77 -20.50
C LEU A 47 15.22 -8.61 -19.66
N LEU A 48 14.96 -9.53 -18.74
CA LEU A 48 13.84 -9.43 -17.80
C LEU A 48 13.98 -8.20 -16.90
N GLN A 49 15.16 -7.98 -16.30
CA GLN A 49 15.45 -6.80 -15.48
C GLN A 49 15.33 -5.49 -16.28
N LEU A 50 15.78 -5.47 -17.53
CA LEU A 50 15.62 -4.33 -18.43
C LEU A 50 14.15 -4.04 -18.72
N GLN A 51 13.33 -5.08 -18.90
CA GLN A 51 11.90 -4.94 -19.12
C GLN A 51 11.18 -4.42 -17.87
N ASP A 52 11.54 -4.92 -16.68
CA ASP A 52 10.99 -4.44 -15.42
C ASP A 52 11.36 -2.98 -15.13
N THR A 53 12.62 -2.59 -15.36
CA THR A 53 13.05 -1.19 -15.19
C THR A 53 12.36 -0.26 -16.18
N LYS A 54 12.14 -0.68 -17.43
CA LYS A 54 11.34 0.07 -18.41
C LYS A 54 9.89 0.23 -17.95
N ASN A 55 9.27 -0.83 -17.41
CA ASN A 55 7.91 -0.76 -16.89
C ASN A 55 7.80 0.18 -15.67
N GLN A 56 8.79 0.16 -14.77
CA GLN A 56 8.86 1.08 -13.64
C GLN A 56 9.04 2.53 -14.10
N LEU A 57 9.88 2.76 -15.12
CA LEU A 57 10.08 4.09 -15.71
C LEU A 57 8.77 4.63 -16.29
N ARG A 58 8.06 3.84 -17.10
CA ARG A 58 6.75 4.23 -17.66
C ARG A 58 5.74 4.61 -16.58
N LYS A 59 5.65 3.84 -15.50
CA LYS A 59 4.77 4.17 -14.37
C LYS A 59 5.15 5.49 -13.68
N ARG A 60 6.45 5.79 -13.59
CA ARG A 60 6.92 7.07 -13.05
C ARG A 60 6.63 8.23 -14.00
N GLU A 61 6.80 8.03 -15.30
CA GLU A 61 6.44 9.02 -16.32
C GLU A 61 4.95 9.32 -16.32
N GLU A 62 4.10 8.29 -16.26
CA GLU A 62 2.63 8.44 -16.13
C GLU A 62 2.27 9.24 -14.86
N LYS A 63 2.90 8.91 -13.72
CA LYS A 63 2.68 9.64 -12.48
C LYS A 63 3.18 11.09 -12.55
N ALA A 64 4.29 11.35 -13.22
CA ALA A 64 4.83 12.69 -13.40
C ALA A 64 3.86 13.55 -14.22
N VAL A 65 3.34 13.04 -15.34
CA VAL A 65 2.34 13.72 -16.17
C VAL A 65 1.06 14.01 -15.39
N GLN A 66 0.60 13.06 -14.56
CA GLN A 66 -0.56 13.28 -13.69
C GLN A 66 -0.32 14.43 -12.70
N LEU A 67 0.83 14.43 -12.02
CA LEU A 67 1.19 15.50 -11.07
C LEU A 67 1.36 16.86 -11.77
N GLU A 68 1.90 16.90 -12.99
CA GLU A 68 1.99 18.12 -13.78
C GLU A 68 0.60 18.69 -14.10
N SER A 69 -0.36 17.83 -14.51
CA SER A 69 -1.74 18.25 -14.76
C SER A 69 -2.45 18.77 -13.50
N GLU A 70 -2.17 18.18 -12.33
CA GLU A 70 -2.71 18.63 -11.05
C GLU A 70 -2.14 20.00 -10.65
N ILE A 71 -0.83 20.22 -10.88
CA ILE A 71 -0.19 21.52 -10.66
C ILE A 71 -0.80 22.60 -11.56
N GLU A 72 -1.05 22.30 -12.83
CA GLU A 72 -1.71 23.23 -13.75
C GLU A 72 -3.13 23.58 -13.30
N HIS A 73 -3.89 22.58 -12.86
CA HIS A 73 -5.24 22.78 -12.34
C HIS A 73 -5.25 23.68 -11.09
N LEU A 74 -4.34 23.44 -10.14
CA LEU A 74 -4.20 24.26 -8.94
C LEU A 74 -3.77 25.70 -9.26
N LYS A 75 -2.88 25.90 -10.25
CA LYS A 75 -2.51 27.25 -10.72
C LYS A 75 -3.70 27.99 -11.34
N GLU A 76 -4.51 27.30 -12.14
CA GLU A 76 -5.71 27.89 -12.73
C GLU A 76 -6.73 28.28 -11.65
N GLN A 77 -6.96 27.39 -10.68
CA GLN A 77 -7.85 27.66 -9.55
C GLN A 77 -7.37 28.86 -8.73
N ALA A 78 -6.07 28.95 -8.44
CA ALA A 78 -5.48 30.10 -7.74
C ALA A 78 -5.66 31.41 -8.53
N ALA A 79 -5.49 31.38 -9.86
CA ALA A 79 -5.74 32.55 -10.71
C ALA A 79 -7.20 33.00 -10.66
N ARG A 80 -8.16 32.06 -10.74
CA ARG A 80 -9.61 32.35 -10.62
C ARG A 80 -9.95 32.97 -9.26
N GLN A 81 -9.41 32.41 -8.18
CA GLN A 81 -9.61 32.95 -6.83
C GLN A 81 -9.03 34.37 -6.69
N ASN A 82 -7.85 34.63 -7.24
CA ASN A 82 -7.23 35.97 -7.21
C ASN A 82 -8.09 37.02 -7.93
N VAL A 83 -8.74 36.67 -9.05
CA VAL A 83 -9.67 37.58 -9.75
C VAL A 83 -10.89 37.90 -8.87
N VAL A 84 -11.45 36.91 -8.18
CA VAL A 84 -12.57 37.13 -7.26
C VAL A 84 -12.15 38.03 -6.10
N ILE A 85 -10.99 37.78 -5.49
CA ILE A 85 -10.44 38.62 -4.40
C ILE A 85 -10.24 40.06 -4.88
N ALA A 86 -9.69 40.27 -6.08
CA ALA A 86 -9.50 41.60 -6.64
C ALA A 86 -10.84 42.34 -6.87
N SER A 87 -11.85 41.63 -7.38
CA SER A 87 -13.22 42.16 -7.54
C SER A 87 -13.83 42.57 -6.20
N LEU A 88 -13.73 41.71 -5.17
CA LEU A 88 -14.27 41.99 -3.84
C LEU A 88 -13.56 43.18 -3.19
N ARG A 89 -12.22 43.27 -3.30
CA ARG A 89 -11.46 44.42 -2.81
C ARG A 89 -11.89 45.73 -3.48
N LYS A 90 -12.08 45.72 -4.80
CA LYS A 90 -12.60 46.88 -5.53
C LYS A 90 -13.99 47.26 -5.04
N ARG A 91 -14.88 46.28 -4.83
CA ARG A 91 -16.24 46.52 -4.34
C ARG A 91 -16.24 47.14 -2.94
N ILE A 92 -15.38 46.67 -2.04
CA ILE A 92 -15.21 47.25 -0.70
C ILE A 92 -14.78 48.71 -0.81
N GLN A 93 -13.75 49.02 -1.62
CA GLN A 93 -13.28 50.38 -1.83
C GLN A 93 -14.40 51.31 -2.37
N GLU A 94 -15.20 50.83 -3.33
CA GLU A 94 -16.34 51.58 -3.85
C GLU A 94 -17.45 51.83 -2.80
N LEU A 95 -17.61 50.93 -1.83
CA LEU A 95 -18.57 51.10 -0.74
C LEU A 95 -18.06 52.09 0.30
N GLU A 96 -16.79 51.99 0.68
CA GLU A 96 -16.12 52.94 1.58
C GLU A 96 -16.17 54.36 1.02
N GLU A 97 -15.92 54.54 -0.28
CA GLU A 97 -15.99 55.87 -0.91
C GLU A 97 -17.42 56.41 -0.92
N ARG A 98 -18.43 55.56 -1.19
CA ARG A 98 -19.84 55.96 -1.09
C ARG A 98 -20.21 56.38 0.32
N GLU A 99 -19.76 55.65 1.34
CA GLU A 99 -20.00 55.99 2.74
C GLU A 99 -19.38 57.35 3.09
N ARG A 100 -18.14 57.62 2.68
CA ARG A 100 -17.50 58.94 2.88
C ARG A 100 -18.32 60.06 2.24
N THR A 101 -18.79 59.87 1.01
CA THR A 101 -19.62 60.88 0.32
C THR A 101 -20.97 61.10 1.01
N LEU A 102 -21.59 60.03 1.51
CA LEU A 102 -22.85 60.11 2.24
C LEU A 102 -22.68 60.86 3.55
N THR A 103 -21.65 60.53 4.33
CA THR A 103 -21.33 61.21 5.59
C THR A 103 -21.05 62.70 5.36
N ALA A 104 -20.31 63.05 4.31
CA ALA A 104 -20.08 64.45 3.94
C ALA A 104 -21.37 65.17 3.50
N SER A 105 -22.26 64.48 2.79
CA SER A 105 -23.58 65.02 2.43
C SER A 105 -24.45 65.22 3.66
N GLN A 106 -24.48 64.24 4.56
CA GLN A 106 -25.25 64.28 5.81
C GLN A 106 -24.83 65.45 6.69
N GLY A 107 -23.53 65.68 6.86
CA GLY A 107 -23.03 66.84 7.61
C GLY A 107 -23.48 68.18 7.02
N ARG A 108 -23.53 68.30 5.69
CA ARG A 108 -24.06 69.51 5.02
C ARG A 108 -25.56 69.69 5.23
N THR A 109 -26.34 68.61 5.12
CA THR A 109 -27.78 68.67 5.35
C THR A 109 -28.12 68.98 6.80
N GLU A 110 -27.36 68.44 7.76
CA GLU A 110 -27.52 68.71 9.19
C GLU A 110 -27.19 70.17 9.51
N MET A 111 -26.14 70.73 8.91
CA MET A 111 -25.83 72.16 9.05
C MET A 111 -26.95 73.04 8.49
N SER A 112 -27.50 72.70 7.32
CA SER A 112 -28.64 73.41 6.74
C SER A 112 -29.90 73.33 7.61
N LEU A 113 -30.18 72.16 8.17
CA LEU A 113 -31.32 71.93 9.06
C LEU A 113 -31.19 72.73 10.35
N ASN A 114 -29.99 72.78 10.94
CA ASN A 114 -29.73 73.60 12.12
C ASN A 114 -29.92 75.10 11.85
N THR A 115 -29.54 75.59 10.67
CA THR A 115 -29.80 76.99 10.27
C THR A 115 -31.30 77.25 10.14
N LEU A 116 -32.03 76.40 9.42
CA LEU A 116 -33.48 76.54 9.25
C LEU A 116 -34.23 76.48 10.59
N GLN A 117 -33.81 75.62 11.52
CA GLN A 117 -34.40 75.57 12.86
C GLN A 117 -34.21 76.87 13.65
N ARG A 118 -33.04 77.52 13.52
CA ARG A 118 -32.79 78.83 14.16
C ARG A 118 -33.67 79.91 13.55
N GLU A 119 -33.78 79.94 12.22
CA GLU A 119 -34.64 80.89 11.50
C GLU A 119 -36.12 80.69 11.86
N SER A 120 -36.59 79.44 11.94
CA SER A 120 -37.96 79.12 12.35
C SER A 120 -38.27 79.66 13.74
N ARG A 121 -37.38 79.42 14.72
CA ARG A 121 -37.54 79.96 16.08
C ARG A 121 -37.57 81.48 16.11
N TYR A 122 -36.68 82.12 15.36
CA TYR A 122 -36.67 83.57 15.23
C TYR A 122 -37.99 84.12 14.67
N HIS A 123 -38.54 83.46 13.64
CA HIS A 123 -39.82 83.85 13.06
C HIS A 123 -41.01 83.60 14.01
N GLU A 124 -41.01 82.51 14.78
CA GLU A 124 -42.00 82.24 15.83
C GLU A 124 -41.98 83.32 16.92
N GLU A 125 -40.80 83.70 17.41
CA GLU A 125 -40.64 84.77 18.41
C GLU A 125 -41.17 86.10 17.88
N LYS A 126 -40.82 86.44 16.63
CA LYS A 126 -41.30 87.66 15.96
C LYS A 126 -42.83 87.64 15.74
N ALA A 127 -43.40 86.51 15.37
CA ALA A 127 -44.85 86.35 15.23
C ALA A 127 -45.53 86.58 16.59
N SER A 128 -45.02 85.96 17.66
CA SER A 128 -45.55 86.16 19.02
C SER A 128 -45.42 87.61 19.51
N GLU A 129 -44.36 88.32 19.14
CA GLU A 129 -44.22 89.76 19.43
C GLU A 129 -45.29 90.59 18.70
N LEU A 130 -45.52 90.31 17.41
CA LEU A 130 -46.54 90.99 16.62
C LEU A 130 -47.96 90.69 17.13
N GLU A 131 -48.25 89.46 17.53
CA GLU A 131 -49.52 89.08 18.16
C GLU A 131 -49.78 89.90 19.44
N ARG A 132 -48.77 90.07 20.30
CA ARG A 132 -48.88 90.93 21.50
C ARG A 132 -49.17 92.39 21.13
N LYS A 133 -48.49 92.91 20.11
CA LYS A 133 -48.70 94.28 19.62
C LYS A 133 -50.12 94.47 19.08
N VAL A 134 -50.61 93.52 18.28
CA VAL A 134 -51.99 93.54 17.77
C VAL A 134 -53.00 93.52 18.92
N SER A 135 -52.84 92.61 19.89
CA SER A 135 -53.73 92.54 21.05
C SER A 135 -53.74 93.83 21.87
N THR A 136 -52.59 94.51 21.99
CA THR A 136 -52.50 95.82 22.67
C THR A 136 -53.26 96.89 21.90
N LEU A 137 -53.09 96.96 20.57
CA LEU A 137 -53.78 97.91 19.71
C LEU A 137 -55.29 97.68 19.69
N GLU A 138 -55.75 96.43 19.70
CA GLU A 138 -57.17 96.08 19.82
C GLU A 138 -57.78 96.60 21.12
N LEU A 139 -57.05 96.52 22.24
CA LEU A 139 -57.48 97.05 23.52
C LEU A 139 -57.56 98.58 23.50
N GLU A 140 -56.55 99.24 22.93
CA GLU A 140 -56.52 100.70 22.76
C GLU A 140 -57.69 101.18 21.89
N LEU A 141 -57.95 100.51 20.77
CA LEU A 141 -59.07 100.81 19.88
C LEU A 141 -60.41 100.69 20.60
N ASN A 142 -60.61 99.62 21.38
CA ASN A 142 -61.84 99.40 22.15
C ASN A 142 -62.05 100.52 23.21
N ASN A 143 -60.97 100.96 23.86
CA ASN A 143 -61.03 102.08 24.79
C ASN A 143 -61.40 103.39 24.09
N GLU A 144 -60.81 103.66 22.92
CA GLU A 144 -61.16 104.85 22.12
C GLU A 144 -62.61 104.81 21.61
N GLU A 145 -63.11 103.65 21.21
CA GLU A 145 -64.52 103.49 20.83
C GLU A 145 -65.48 103.79 22.00
N LYS A 146 -65.15 103.31 23.21
CA LYS A 146 -65.92 103.63 24.43
C LYS A 146 -65.89 105.13 24.75
N ASN A 147 -64.72 105.76 24.66
CA ASN A 147 -64.56 107.20 24.87
C ASN A 147 -65.39 108.00 23.85
N LYS A 148 -65.32 107.64 22.57
CA LYS A 148 -66.13 108.24 21.50
C LYS A 148 -67.62 108.14 21.79
N LEU A 149 -68.11 106.95 22.20
CA LEU A 149 -69.52 106.75 22.53
C LEU A 149 -69.96 107.62 23.71
N ALA A 150 -69.12 107.75 24.75
CA ALA A 150 -69.38 108.62 25.88
C ALA A 150 -69.53 110.10 25.44
N VAL A 151 -68.64 110.60 24.58
CA VAL A 151 -68.72 111.96 24.03
C VAL A 151 -69.99 112.14 23.21
N GLN A 152 -70.35 111.18 22.34
CA GLN A 152 -71.58 111.25 21.56
C GLN A 152 -72.84 111.36 22.44
N ASN A 153 -72.91 110.59 23.53
CA ASN A 153 -74.03 110.67 24.47
C ASN A 153 -74.11 112.06 25.13
N THR A 154 -72.98 112.63 25.56
CA THR A 154 -72.96 113.97 26.15
C THR A 154 -73.43 115.05 25.17
N LEU A 155 -73.09 114.93 23.89
CA LEU A 155 -73.55 115.85 22.85
C LEU A 155 -75.05 115.71 22.59
N GLY A 156 -75.56 114.47 22.55
CA GLY A 156 -76.99 114.19 22.39
C GLY A 156 -77.84 114.73 23.55
N ASP A 157 -77.30 114.74 24.77
CA ASP A 157 -77.95 115.35 25.94
C ASP A 157 -77.97 116.89 25.84
N LEU A 158 -76.90 117.51 25.32
CA LEU A 158 -76.86 118.95 25.05
C LEU A 158 -77.89 119.36 23.99
N VAL A 159 -78.02 118.58 22.91
CA VAL A 159 -79.02 118.83 21.86
C VAL A 159 -80.45 118.75 22.42
N ARG A 160 -80.75 117.75 23.26
CA ARG A 160 -82.06 117.64 23.93
C ARG A 160 -82.33 118.79 24.91
N GLN A 161 -81.31 119.31 25.58
CA GLN A 161 -81.42 120.52 26.40
C GLN A 161 -81.73 121.76 25.56
N LEU A 162 -81.10 121.89 24.39
CA LEU A 162 -81.39 122.97 23.44
C LEU A 162 -82.82 122.86 22.88
N GLU A 163 -83.27 121.65 22.55
CA GLU A 163 -84.65 121.38 22.10
C GLU A 163 -85.69 121.72 23.18
N ALA A 164 -85.40 121.46 24.45
CA ALA A 164 -86.26 121.85 25.57
C ALA A 164 -86.33 123.37 25.81
N THR A 165 -85.34 124.14 25.34
CA THR A 165 -85.21 125.59 25.60
C THR A 165 -85.92 126.46 24.56
N LEU A 166 -86.12 125.96 23.33
CA LEU A 166 -86.58 126.78 22.19
C LEU A 166 -88.09 126.69 21.90
N GLY A 167 -88.91 126.31 22.88
CA GLY A 167 -90.37 126.23 22.76
C GLY A 167 -91.00 127.51 22.20
N THR A 168 -91.47 127.46 20.95
CA THR A 168 -92.13 128.59 20.28
C THR A 168 -93.25 128.13 19.35
N ASP A 169 -94.47 128.45 19.78
CA ASP A 169 -95.73 128.50 19.03
C ASP A 169 -96.06 130.00 18.76
N ILE A 170 -97.14 130.29 18.02
CA ILE A 170 -97.76 131.62 17.71
C ILE A 170 -97.29 132.22 16.35
N GLY A 171 -98.12 132.73 15.44
CA GLY A 171 -99.55 133.03 15.41
C GLY A 171 -99.84 134.34 14.65
N SER A 172 -100.93 134.34 13.85
CA SER A 172 -101.82 135.47 13.46
C SER A 172 -101.38 136.62 12.52
N LYS A 173 -101.82 136.50 11.25
CA LYS A 173 -102.64 137.40 10.38
C LYS A 173 -102.71 138.94 10.63
N SER A 174 -102.51 139.74 9.56
CA SER A 174 -103.48 140.75 9.03
C SER A 174 -102.96 141.49 7.77
N GLY A 175 -103.81 141.69 6.74
CA GLY A 175 -103.92 143.01 6.08
C GLY A 175 -103.41 143.25 4.63
N ASN A 176 -103.76 142.41 3.64
CA ASN A 176 -104.03 142.65 2.19
C ASN A 176 -103.29 143.68 1.28
N TYR A 177 -102.43 144.56 1.76
CA TYR A 177 -101.20 145.01 1.05
C TYR A 177 -99.96 144.29 1.58
N SER A 178 -100.08 143.82 2.84
CA SER A 178 -99.38 142.65 3.36
C SER A 178 -99.50 141.47 2.41
N HIS A 179 -100.66 141.13 1.82
CA HIS A 179 -100.79 139.94 0.96
C HIS A 179 -99.91 139.95 -0.31
N LEU A 180 -99.66 141.11 -0.95
CA LEU A 180 -98.74 141.20 -2.10
C LEU A 180 -97.27 141.22 -1.66
N VAL A 181 -96.95 141.91 -0.56
CA VAL A 181 -95.62 141.87 0.07
C VAL A 181 -95.32 140.47 0.62
N GLN A 182 -96.33 139.77 1.14
CA GLN A 182 -96.30 138.44 1.72
C GLN A 182 -96.31 137.38 0.63
N GLU A 183 -96.98 137.59 -0.51
CA GLU A 183 -96.87 136.73 -1.70
C GLU A 183 -95.52 136.92 -2.39
N THR A 184 -95.01 138.15 -2.49
CA THR A 184 -93.65 138.43 -2.99
C THR A 184 -92.60 137.88 -2.03
N SER A 185 -92.82 137.97 -0.72
CA SER A 185 -91.96 137.36 0.30
C SER A 185 -92.11 135.84 0.32
N ARG A 186 -93.30 135.29 0.05
CA ARG A 186 -93.55 133.84 -0.06
C ARG A 186 -92.89 133.28 -1.31
N LEU A 187 -92.96 133.97 -2.44
CA LEU A 187 -92.28 133.61 -3.68
C LEU A 187 -90.76 133.78 -3.54
N ARG A 188 -90.28 134.84 -2.87
CA ARG A 188 -88.87 135.00 -2.52
C ARG A 188 -88.39 133.87 -1.61
N ASN A 189 -89.09 133.60 -0.50
CA ASN A 189 -88.81 132.46 0.36
C ASN A 189 -88.89 131.13 -0.39
N LYS A 190 -89.79 130.99 -1.38
CA LYS A 190 -89.87 129.80 -2.22
C LYS A 190 -88.67 129.71 -3.17
N CYS A 191 -88.21 130.83 -3.75
CA CYS A 191 -86.97 130.88 -4.52
C CYS A 191 -85.76 130.56 -3.64
N ASP A 192 -85.62 131.18 -2.47
CA ASP A 192 -84.55 130.91 -1.51
C ASP A 192 -84.56 129.43 -1.07
N ASN A 193 -85.75 128.86 -0.84
CA ASN A 193 -85.91 127.43 -0.54
C ASN A 193 -85.56 126.54 -1.74
N LEU A 194 -85.84 126.95 -2.98
CA LEU A 194 -85.49 126.19 -4.17
C LEU A 194 -83.98 126.29 -4.45
N GLU A 195 -83.36 127.45 -4.25
CA GLU A 195 -81.91 127.66 -4.36
C GLU A 195 -81.16 126.85 -3.30
N THR A 196 -81.59 126.90 -2.04
CA THR A 196 -81.00 126.07 -0.97
C THR A 196 -81.18 124.58 -1.23
N ASN A 197 -82.34 124.15 -1.74
CA ASN A 197 -82.53 122.76 -2.16
C ASN A 197 -81.67 122.37 -3.36
N LEU A 198 -81.51 123.26 -4.34
CA LEU A 198 -80.64 123.03 -5.48
C LEU A 198 -79.19 122.87 -5.03
N SER A 199 -78.68 123.81 -4.21
CA SER A 199 -77.33 123.72 -3.64
C SER A 199 -77.13 122.44 -2.85
N ARG A 200 -78.12 122.03 -2.02
CA ARG A 200 -78.07 120.76 -1.29
C ARG A 200 -78.00 119.55 -2.24
N VAL A 201 -78.80 119.53 -3.29
CA VAL A 201 -78.79 118.44 -4.29
C VAL A 201 -77.48 118.41 -5.06
N GLU A 202 -76.89 119.57 -5.38
CA GLU A 202 -75.57 119.66 -6.03
C GLU A 202 -74.46 119.14 -5.11
N GLU A 203 -74.49 119.49 -3.83
CA GLU A 203 -73.58 118.95 -2.81
C GLU A 203 -73.74 117.42 -2.65
N GLU A 204 -74.98 116.92 -2.57
CA GLU A 204 -75.28 115.49 -2.53
C GLU A 204 -74.79 114.76 -3.78
N LEU A 205 -74.99 115.33 -4.98
CA LEU A 205 -74.50 114.79 -6.23
C LEU A 205 -72.96 114.74 -6.27
N HIS A 206 -72.30 115.80 -5.80
CA HIS A 206 -70.84 115.83 -5.67
C HIS A 206 -70.34 114.77 -4.69
N ALA A 207 -70.99 114.59 -3.54
CA ALA A 207 -70.68 113.54 -2.58
C ALA A 207 -70.87 112.14 -3.17
N CYS A 208 -71.96 111.90 -3.92
CA CYS A 208 -72.20 110.64 -4.63
C CYS A 208 -71.13 110.35 -5.67
N ARG A 209 -70.70 111.35 -6.45
CA ARG A 209 -69.60 111.19 -7.43
C ARG A 209 -68.28 110.84 -6.74
N ALA A 210 -67.96 111.49 -5.62
CA ALA A 210 -66.77 111.16 -4.84
C ALA A 210 -66.84 109.74 -4.25
N ALA A 211 -68.00 109.32 -3.75
CA ALA A 211 -68.23 107.96 -3.27
C ALA A 211 -68.09 106.91 -4.38
N LEU A 212 -68.63 107.16 -5.57
CA LEU A 212 -68.50 106.28 -6.73
C LEU A 212 -67.04 106.15 -7.19
N SER A 213 -66.30 107.27 -7.21
CA SER A 213 -64.87 107.28 -7.55
C SER A 213 -64.05 106.41 -6.57
N ARG A 214 -64.28 106.57 -5.26
CA ARG A 214 -63.65 105.72 -4.23
C ARG A 214 -64.01 104.24 -4.40
N ALA A 215 -65.29 103.93 -4.57
CA ALA A 215 -65.74 102.55 -4.76
C ALA A 215 -65.13 101.92 -6.04
N THR A 216 -64.90 102.71 -7.09
CA THR A 216 -64.24 102.23 -8.31
C THR A 216 -62.76 101.92 -8.06
N ALA A 217 -62.05 102.80 -7.34
CA ALA A 217 -60.67 102.55 -6.94
C ALA A 217 -60.53 101.31 -6.03
N ASP A 218 -61.43 101.15 -5.06
CA ASP A 218 -61.48 99.98 -4.19
C ASP A 218 -61.74 98.70 -5.01
N ARG A 219 -62.67 98.74 -5.98
CA ARG A 219 -62.91 97.61 -6.89
C ARG A 219 -61.64 97.24 -7.68
N ASP A 220 -60.93 98.23 -8.21
CA ASP A 220 -59.73 97.97 -9.03
C ASP A 220 -58.58 97.40 -8.19
N THR A 221 -58.41 97.87 -6.95
CA THR A 221 -57.42 97.29 -6.02
C THR A 221 -57.77 95.86 -5.64
N LEU A 222 -59.03 95.57 -5.30
CA LEU A 222 -59.50 94.22 -5.01
C LEU A 222 -59.37 93.29 -6.23
N GLN A 223 -59.62 93.79 -7.43
CA GLN A 223 -59.43 93.02 -8.67
C GLN A 223 -57.96 92.68 -8.90
N SER A 224 -57.05 93.62 -8.66
CA SER A 224 -55.60 93.37 -8.74
C SER A 224 -55.13 92.36 -7.69
N GLN A 225 -55.67 92.42 -6.46
CA GLN A 225 -55.37 91.46 -5.41
C GLN A 225 -55.89 90.07 -5.75
N ALA A 226 -57.13 89.96 -6.26
CA ALA A 226 -57.72 88.69 -6.69
C ALA A 226 -56.89 88.04 -7.81
N ALA A 227 -56.41 88.82 -8.79
CA ALA A 227 -55.53 88.33 -9.83
C ALA A 227 -54.19 87.81 -9.27
N SER A 228 -53.59 88.52 -8.32
CA SER A 228 -52.37 88.08 -7.63
C SER A 228 -52.57 86.77 -6.87
N HIS A 229 -53.67 86.64 -6.12
CA HIS A 229 -53.99 85.42 -5.38
C HIS A 229 -54.25 84.22 -6.29
N LEU A 230 -54.86 84.42 -7.47
CA LEU A 230 -55.03 83.35 -8.45
C LEU A 230 -53.68 82.81 -8.95
N LEU A 231 -52.71 83.69 -9.21
CA LEU A 231 -51.37 83.27 -9.62
C LEU A 231 -50.64 82.48 -8.52
N GLU A 232 -50.77 82.91 -7.26
CA GLU A 232 -50.17 82.19 -6.13
C GLU A 232 -50.81 80.81 -5.92
N ILE A 233 -52.13 80.71 -6.09
CA ILE A 233 -52.85 79.42 -6.04
C ILE A 233 -52.31 78.47 -7.12
N ASP A 234 -52.10 78.95 -8.34
CA ASP A 234 -51.60 78.11 -9.43
C ASP A 234 -50.12 77.72 -9.23
N ARG A 235 -49.30 78.62 -8.68
CA ARG A 235 -47.94 78.31 -8.25
C ARG A 235 -47.92 77.21 -7.18
N LEU A 236 -48.75 77.33 -6.14
CA LEU A 236 -48.85 76.33 -5.07
C LEU A 236 -49.36 74.97 -5.57
N LYS A 237 -50.28 74.96 -6.55
CA LYS A 237 -50.72 73.71 -7.20
C LYS A 237 -49.56 73.00 -7.92
N GLN A 238 -48.75 73.74 -8.69
CA GLN A 238 -47.59 73.17 -9.39
C GLN A 238 -46.55 72.64 -8.40
N GLU A 239 -46.29 73.37 -7.31
CA GLU A 239 -45.38 72.92 -6.26
C GLU A 239 -45.88 71.65 -5.56
N LYS A 240 -47.18 71.56 -5.28
CA LYS A 240 -47.82 70.35 -4.75
C LYS A 240 -47.65 69.16 -5.70
N GLU A 241 -47.91 69.32 -6.99
CA GLU A 241 -47.76 68.23 -7.98
C GLU A 241 -46.30 67.75 -8.05
N LYS A 242 -45.34 68.67 -8.03
CA LYS A 242 -43.90 68.34 -7.99
C LYS A 242 -43.55 67.53 -6.73
N LEU A 243 -44.03 67.96 -5.56
CA LEU A 243 -43.78 67.27 -4.30
C LEU A 243 -44.44 65.88 -4.27
N LEU A 244 -45.64 65.73 -4.83
CA LEU A 244 -46.31 64.42 -4.94
C LEU A 244 -45.53 63.44 -5.84
N LEU A 245 -45.04 63.90 -6.98
CA LEU A 245 -44.20 63.06 -7.85
C LEU A 245 -42.92 62.63 -7.13
N GLN A 246 -42.28 63.55 -6.41
CA GLN A 246 -41.08 63.27 -5.64
C GLN A 246 -41.36 62.27 -4.49
N GLN A 247 -42.49 62.41 -3.80
CA GLN A 247 -42.93 61.47 -2.78
C GLN A 247 -43.08 60.06 -3.35
N HIS A 248 -43.76 59.91 -4.49
CA HIS A 248 -43.94 58.61 -5.13
C HIS A 248 -42.62 57.97 -5.58
N MET A 249 -41.64 58.77 -6.03
CA MET A 249 -40.30 58.28 -6.34
C MET A 249 -39.62 57.72 -5.08
N TYR A 250 -39.64 58.46 -3.97
CA TYR A 250 -39.05 57.98 -2.72
C TYR A 250 -39.76 56.76 -2.13
N GLU A 251 -41.08 56.66 -2.26
CA GLU A 251 -41.85 55.48 -1.85
C GLU A 251 -41.42 54.23 -2.64
N ARG A 252 -41.18 54.39 -3.94
CA ARG A 252 -40.67 53.31 -4.81
C ARG A 252 -39.24 52.91 -4.42
N ASP A 253 -38.35 53.88 -4.26
CA ASP A 253 -36.96 53.61 -3.87
C ASP A 253 -36.88 52.92 -2.50
N LEU A 254 -37.74 53.32 -1.55
CA LEU A 254 -37.85 52.66 -0.25
C LEU A 254 -38.34 51.21 -0.37
N ALA A 255 -39.29 50.93 -1.26
CA ALA A 255 -39.74 49.57 -1.51
C ALA A 255 -38.62 48.70 -2.07
N ASP A 256 -37.87 49.20 -3.07
CA ASP A 256 -36.74 48.50 -3.68
C ASP A 256 -35.62 48.24 -2.67
N LEU A 257 -35.32 49.22 -1.80
CA LEU A 257 -34.32 49.06 -0.74
C LEU A 257 -34.75 48.04 0.31
N ARG A 258 -36.03 48.00 0.69
CA ARG A 258 -36.58 46.98 1.58
C ARG A 258 -36.45 45.58 0.97
N GLU A 259 -36.80 45.42 -0.30
CA GLU A 259 -36.65 44.13 -0.98
C GLU A 259 -35.18 43.68 -1.02
N LYS A 260 -34.25 44.56 -1.40
CA LYS A 260 -32.81 44.29 -1.38
C LYS A 260 -32.32 43.88 0.00
N LEU A 261 -32.78 44.55 1.06
CA LEU A 261 -32.47 44.18 2.44
C LEU A 261 -32.97 42.76 2.75
N THR A 262 -34.21 42.42 2.40
CA THR A 262 -34.72 41.06 2.64
C THR A 262 -33.94 39.98 1.88
N ASN A 263 -33.53 40.27 0.63
CA ASN A 263 -32.70 39.38 -0.18
C ASN A 263 -31.31 39.20 0.45
N ALA A 264 -30.68 40.29 0.90
CA ALA A 264 -29.39 40.25 1.59
C ALA A 264 -29.46 39.44 2.89
N THR A 265 -30.50 39.65 3.71
CA THR A 265 -30.71 38.88 4.95
C THR A 265 -30.88 37.39 4.67
N ARG A 266 -31.65 37.01 3.64
CA ARG A 266 -31.80 35.60 3.23
C ARG A 266 -30.47 35.00 2.80
N SER A 267 -29.69 35.72 2.00
CA SER A 267 -28.35 35.27 1.56
C SER A 267 -27.37 35.12 2.72
N LEU A 268 -27.40 36.05 3.69
CA LEU A 268 -26.56 36.00 4.88
C LEU A 268 -26.91 34.79 5.75
N ASN A 269 -28.20 34.50 5.94
CA ASN A 269 -28.64 33.34 6.71
C ASN A 269 -28.21 32.02 6.04
N ALA A 270 -28.31 31.92 4.72
CA ALA A 270 -27.81 30.76 3.98
C ALA A 270 -26.30 30.57 4.17
N ALA A 271 -25.52 31.62 3.96
CA ALA A 271 -24.06 31.57 4.16
C ALA A 271 -23.68 31.25 5.61
N THR A 272 -24.45 31.73 6.58
CA THR A 272 -24.26 31.40 8.01
C THR A 272 -24.52 29.92 8.29
N GLY A 273 -25.56 29.35 7.68
CA GLY A 273 -25.85 27.91 7.76
C GLY A 273 -24.74 27.06 7.14
N ASP A 274 -24.26 27.43 5.95
CA ASP A 274 -23.15 26.73 5.28
C ASP A 274 -21.87 26.77 6.12
N MET A 275 -21.57 27.91 6.74
CA MET A 275 -20.43 28.06 7.63
C MET A 275 -20.53 27.15 8.85
N GLN A 276 -21.72 26.99 9.44
CA GLN A 276 -21.94 26.07 10.57
C GLN A 276 -21.71 24.59 10.16
N VAL A 277 -22.12 24.20 8.96
CA VAL A 277 -21.89 22.86 8.41
C VAL A 277 -20.40 22.63 8.11
N GLN A 278 -19.71 23.64 7.58
CA GLN A 278 -18.26 23.55 7.38
C GLN A 278 -17.52 23.43 8.72
N ASP A 279 -17.93 24.19 9.73
CA ASP A 279 -17.37 24.15 11.08
C ASP A 279 -17.52 22.76 11.73
N SER A 280 -18.68 22.11 11.58
CA SER A 280 -18.89 20.75 12.10
C SER A 280 -18.00 19.75 11.36
N THR A 281 -17.88 19.87 10.03
CA THR A 281 -17.02 19.02 9.20
C THR A 281 -15.54 19.19 9.54
N ILE A 282 -15.08 20.41 9.80
CA ILE A 282 -13.69 20.67 10.23
C ILE A 282 -13.44 20.03 11.59
N ARG A 283 -14.39 20.12 12.53
CA ARG A 283 -14.25 19.48 13.85
C ARG A 283 -14.15 17.96 13.73
N THR A 284 -14.97 17.32 12.90
CA THR A 284 -14.90 15.86 12.70
C THR A 284 -13.58 15.45 12.06
N LEU A 285 -13.13 16.13 11.00
CA LEU A 285 -11.86 15.83 10.35
C LEU A 285 -10.65 15.99 11.28
N ARG A 286 -10.68 16.98 12.19
CA ARG A 286 -9.63 17.16 13.19
C ARG A 286 -9.58 16.00 14.19
N GLU A 287 -10.73 15.49 14.61
CA GLU A 287 -10.80 14.34 15.51
C GLU A 287 -10.34 13.06 14.80
N ASP A 288 -10.75 12.85 13.55
CA ASP A 288 -10.29 11.71 12.74
C ASP A 288 -8.77 11.75 12.53
N LEU A 289 -8.21 12.93 12.24
CA LEU A 289 -6.76 13.10 12.10
C LEU A 289 -6.03 12.73 13.40
N LYS A 290 -6.49 13.25 14.54
CA LYS A 290 -5.93 12.93 15.85
C LYS A 290 -5.97 11.42 16.14
N GLN A 291 -7.08 10.75 15.83
CA GLN A 291 -7.19 9.30 15.98
C GLN A 291 -6.21 8.53 15.09
N LYS A 292 -5.95 9.02 13.87
CA LYS A 292 -4.94 8.44 12.97
C LYS A 292 -3.52 8.66 13.48
N GLU A 293 -3.21 9.84 14.00
CA GLU A 293 -1.92 10.15 14.62
C GLU A 293 -1.67 9.25 15.84
N ASP A 294 -2.65 9.11 16.74
CA ASP A 294 -2.57 8.21 17.90
C ASP A 294 -2.35 6.76 17.48
N LYS A 295 -3.04 6.30 16.43
CA LYS A 295 -2.84 4.94 15.88
C LYS A 295 -1.45 4.78 15.26
N SER A 296 -0.94 5.78 14.55
CA SER A 296 0.40 5.76 13.96
C SER A 296 1.47 5.66 15.04
N MET A 297 1.38 6.49 16.08
CA MET A 297 2.31 6.46 17.22
C MET A 297 2.33 5.09 17.92
N ARG A 298 1.16 4.43 18.08
CA ARG A 298 1.08 3.07 18.63
C ARG A 298 1.80 2.05 17.73
N LEU A 299 1.53 2.07 16.43
CA LEU A 299 2.16 1.16 15.47
C LEU A 299 3.68 1.38 15.36
N GLU A 300 4.15 2.63 15.38
CA GLU A 300 5.57 2.94 15.42
C GLU A 300 6.23 2.42 16.70
N THR A 301 5.53 2.51 17.83
CA THR A 301 5.99 1.97 19.11
C THR A 301 6.07 0.44 19.04
N GLU A 302 5.04 -0.24 18.54
CA GLU A 302 5.03 -1.70 18.36
C GLU A 302 6.14 -2.17 17.41
N LEU A 303 6.36 -1.46 16.30
CA LEU A 303 7.43 -1.75 15.35
C LEU A 303 8.81 -1.63 16.02
N ARG A 304 9.03 -0.58 16.82
CA ARG A 304 10.28 -0.40 17.56
C ARG A 304 10.55 -1.56 18.51
N HIS A 305 9.55 -1.98 19.29
CA HIS A 305 9.67 -3.12 20.18
C HIS A 305 9.94 -4.43 19.42
N LEU A 306 9.31 -4.62 18.25
CA LEU A 306 9.55 -5.79 17.41
C LEU A 306 11.00 -5.80 16.88
N LEU A 307 11.50 -4.68 16.39
CA LEU A 307 12.88 -4.56 15.91
C LEU A 307 13.88 -4.78 17.04
N GLU A 308 13.63 -4.24 18.24
CA GLU A 308 14.43 -4.51 19.44
C GLU A 308 14.44 -6.00 19.79
N SER A 309 13.27 -6.66 19.79
CA SER A 309 13.16 -8.09 20.07
C SER A 309 13.93 -8.93 19.06
N LEU A 310 13.81 -8.63 17.76
CA LEU A 310 14.55 -9.31 16.70
C LEU A 310 16.07 -9.10 16.82
N ALA A 311 16.50 -7.88 17.11
CA ALA A 311 17.91 -7.57 17.29
C ALA A 311 18.53 -8.33 18.48
N ILE A 312 17.80 -8.45 19.59
CA ILE A 312 18.23 -9.26 20.74
C ILE A 312 18.37 -10.73 20.34
N LEU A 313 17.38 -11.31 19.63
CA LEU A 313 17.40 -12.71 19.21
C LEU A 313 18.54 -13.03 18.22
N LEU A 314 18.89 -12.07 17.35
CA LEU A 314 19.93 -12.23 16.34
C LEU A 314 21.34 -11.91 16.87
N SER A 315 21.42 -11.21 18.00
CA SER A 315 22.68 -10.93 18.68
C SER A 315 23.25 -12.19 19.32
N THR A 316 24.56 -12.34 19.26
CA THR A 316 25.30 -13.41 19.92
C THR A 316 26.31 -12.79 20.88
N PRO A 317 26.90 -13.55 21.83
CA PRO A 317 27.92 -13.02 22.75
C PRO A 317 29.12 -12.35 22.06
N VAL A 318 29.35 -12.63 20.77
CA VAL A 318 30.50 -12.14 19.99
C VAL A 318 30.09 -11.06 18.98
N ARG A 319 28.80 -10.94 18.65
CA ARG A 319 28.30 -9.95 17.68
C ARG A 319 26.96 -9.38 18.11
N PHE A 320 26.97 -8.09 18.39
CA PHE A 320 25.77 -7.29 18.64
C PHE A 320 25.10 -6.90 17.31
N VAL A 321 23.78 -6.89 17.29
CA VAL A 321 22.94 -6.43 16.17
C VAL A 321 22.12 -5.25 16.65
N GLU A 322 22.15 -4.14 15.92
CA GLU A 322 21.36 -2.96 16.26
C GLU A 322 19.86 -3.18 15.95
N SER A 323 18.99 -2.54 16.72
CA SER A 323 17.52 -2.58 16.59
C SER A 323 16.97 -1.73 15.42
N ASN A 324 17.66 -1.78 14.28
CA ASN A 324 17.21 -1.18 13.03
C ASN A 324 17.05 -2.24 11.93
N GLU A 325 16.13 -2.00 11.01
CA GLU A 325 15.73 -2.95 9.97
C GLU A 325 16.91 -3.39 9.10
N ILE A 326 17.84 -2.49 8.81
CA ILE A 326 19.00 -2.75 7.94
C ILE A 326 19.92 -3.77 8.60
N SER A 327 20.34 -3.52 9.85
CA SER A 327 21.25 -4.40 10.60
C SER A 327 20.65 -5.79 10.81
N ILE A 328 19.37 -5.86 11.13
CA ILE A 328 18.62 -7.12 11.27
C ILE A 328 18.63 -7.90 9.95
N LYS A 329 18.29 -7.25 8.83
CA LYS A 329 18.28 -7.90 7.51
C LYS A 329 19.66 -8.37 7.07
N GLU A 330 20.71 -7.62 7.37
CA GLU A 330 22.09 -8.00 7.08
C GLU A 330 22.49 -9.25 7.88
N LYS A 331 22.22 -9.26 9.19
CA LYS A 331 22.53 -10.44 10.01
C LYS A 331 21.76 -11.68 9.56
N VAL A 332 20.49 -11.54 9.19
CA VAL A 332 19.70 -12.65 8.63
C VAL A 332 20.32 -13.15 7.32
N ARG A 333 20.76 -12.26 6.43
CA ARG A 333 21.48 -12.65 5.19
C ARG A 333 22.77 -13.42 5.50
N ASP A 334 23.56 -12.96 6.47
CA ASP A 334 24.78 -13.64 6.90
C ASP A 334 24.48 -15.05 7.41
N LEU A 335 23.47 -15.22 8.27
CA LEU A 335 23.05 -16.52 8.80
C LEU A 335 22.58 -17.47 7.69
N ILE A 336 21.87 -16.97 6.69
CA ILE A 336 21.45 -17.76 5.53
C ILE A 336 22.66 -18.25 4.72
N ASN A 337 23.66 -17.39 4.52
CA ASN A 337 24.87 -17.76 3.80
C ASN A 337 25.70 -18.79 4.58
N GLU A 338 25.88 -18.59 5.89
CA GLU A 338 26.56 -19.56 6.77
C GLU A 338 25.85 -20.92 6.77
N ALA A 339 24.52 -20.93 6.79
CA ALA A 339 23.75 -22.17 6.71
C ALA A 339 23.95 -22.89 5.36
N LYS A 340 24.02 -22.15 4.24
CA LYS A 340 24.31 -22.72 2.92
C LYS A 340 25.71 -23.31 2.86
N GLU A 341 26.72 -22.61 3.37
CA GLU A 341 28.10 -23.10 3.44
C GLU A 341 28.20 -24.38 4.27
N LYS A 342 27.55 -24.43 5.44
CA LYS A 342 27.49 -25.64 6.27
C LYS A 342 26.77 -26.79 5.55
N SER A 343 25.70 -26.51 4.80
CA SER A 343 25.00 -27.53 3.99
C SER A 343 25.94 -28.15 2.96
N LEU A 344 26.66 -27.32 2.21
CA LEU A 344 27.66 -27.78 1.23
C LEU A 344 28.78 -28.59 1.90
N GLN A 345 29.22 -28.19 3.09
CA GLN A 345 30.21 -28.94 3.86
C GLN A 345 29.67 -30.32 4.27
N VAL A 346 28.41 -30.42 4.71
CA VAL A 346 27.76 -31.68 5.05
C VAL A 346 27.64 -32.59 3.82
N GLU A 347 27.24 -32.04 2.68
CA GLU A 347 27.18 -32.78 1.41
C GLU A 347 28.56 -33.34 1.02
N SER A 348 29.61 -32.52 1.09
CA SER A 348 30.99 -32.97 0.82
C SER A 348 31.46 -34.07 1.79
N LEU A 349 31.11 -33.96 3.08
CA LEU A 349 31.43 -35.02 4.05
C LEU A 349 30.64 -36.29 3.77
N HIS A 350 29.38 -36.16 3.35
CA HIS A 350 28.55 -37.30 2.97
C HIS A 350 29.16 -38.05 1.77
N GLU A 351 29.59 -37.34 0.73
CA GLU A 351 30.29 -37.92 -0.43
C GLU A 351 31.58 -38.65 0.00
N LYS A 352 32.38 -38.06 0.89
CA LYS A 352 33.58 -38.72 1.44
C LYS A 352 33.23 -40.01 2.18
N VAL A 353 32.16 -40.01 2.97
CA VAL A 353 31.69 -41.21 3.68
C VAL A 353 31.26 -42.30 2.69
N VAL A 354 30.53 -41.93 1.62
CA VAL A 354 30.14 -42.87 0.56
C VAL A 354 31.38 -43.45 -0.13
N SER A 355 32.35 -42.60 -0.52
CA SER A 355 33.60 -43.06 -1.15
C SER A 355 34.40 -44.02 -0.26
N LEU A 356 34.52 -43.72 1.04
CA LEU A 356 35.21 -44.59 1.99
C LEU A 356 34.45 -45.91 2.20
N ARG A 357 33.12 -45.88 2.24
CA ARG A 357 32.29 -47.08 2.29
C ARG A 357 32.52 -47.97 1.08
N ASP A 358 32.56 -47.40 -0.13
CA ASP A 358 32.84 -48.15 -1.36
C ASP A 358 34.25 -48.73 -1.37
N GLN A 359 35.24 -47.99 -0.87
CA GLN A 359 36.61 -48.49 -0.71
C GLN A 359 36.67 -49.67 0.27
N ILE A 360 35.98 -49.59 1.41
CA ILE A 360 35.87 -50.70 2.38
C ILE A 360 35.17 -51.91 1.75
N SER A 361 34.11 -51.71 0.95
CA SER A 361 33.43 -52.80 0.23
C SER A 361 34.39 -53.52 -0.71
N ARG A 362 35.14 -52.77 -1.54
CA ARG A 362 36.16 -53.33 -2.44
C ARG A 362 37.26 -54.09 -1.69
N LEU A 363 37.76 -53.54 -0.58
CA LEU A 363 38.77 -54.21 0.25
C LEU A 363 38.21 -55.49 0.89
N ASN A 364 36.94 -55.51 1.30
CA ASN A 364 36.29 -56.70 1.84
C ASN A 364 36.10 -57.78 0.76
N GLU A 365 35.71 -57.40 -0.45
CA GLU A 365 35.63 -58.31 -1.61
C GLU A 365 37.00 -58.94 -1.90
N GLN A 366 38.04 -58.11 -2.00
CA GLN A 366 39.41 -58.58 -2.19
C GLN A 366 39.87 -59.52 -1.07
N ARG A 367 39.61 -59.15 0.20
CA ARG A 367 39.94 -60.01 1.36
C ARG A 367 39.21 -61.36 1.29
N ASN A 368 37.95 -61.37 0.85
CA ASN A 368 37.18 -62.60 0.70
C ASN A 368 37.73 -63.48 -0.44
N ASP A 369 38.19 -62.87 -1.53
CA ASP A 369 38.88 -63.58 -2.63
C ASP A 369 40.23 -64.16 -2.19
N ASP A 370 41.03 -63.39 -1.46
CA ASP A 370 42.28 -63.85 -0.88
C ASP A 370 42.04 -65.00 0.13
N ALA A 371 41.00 -64.89 0.96
CA ALA A 371 40.63 -65.96 1.89
C ALA A 371 40.18 -67.24 1.18
N ARG A 372 39.42 -67.12 0.08
CA ARG A 372 39.08 -68.26 -0.79
C ARG A 372 40.33 -68.91 -1.38
N ARG A 373 41.23 -68.10 -1.94
CA ARG A 373 42.50 -68.57 -2.50
C ARG A 373 43.40 -69.26 -1.48
N ILE A 374 43.50 -68.72 -0.26
CA ILE A 374 44.24 -69.34 0.85
C ILE A 374 43.64 -70.70 1.18
N LYS A 375 42.31 -70.80 1.26
CA LYS A 375 41.63 -72.06 1.53
C LYS A 375 41.89 -73.09 0.42
N ASP A 376 41.78 -72.70 -0.84
CA ASP A 376 42.05 -73.58 -1.98
C ASP A 376 43.51 -74.11 -1.93
N LEU A 377 44.47 -73.23 -1.62
CA LEU A 377 45.87 -73.62 -1.43
C LEU A 377 46.08 -74.55 -0.22
N GLN A 378 45.31 -74.39 0.85
CA GLN A 378 45.34 -75.29 2.00
C GLN A 378 44.77 -76.67 1.66
N ASP A 379 43.67 -76.73 0.91
CA ASP A 379 43.07 -77.99 0.44
C ASP A 379 44.02 -78.73 -0.52
N ASP A 380 44.65 -78.00 -1.45
CA ASP A 380 45.70 -78.53 -2.33
C ASP A 380 46.91 -79.06 -1.53
N LYS A 381 47.36 -78.30 -0.53
CA LYS A 381 48.44 -78.72 0.37
C LYS A 381 48.08 -80.04 1.07
N LEU A 382 46.90 -80.13 1.68
CA LEU A 382 46.44 -81.35 2.36
C LEU A 382 46.34 -82.54 1.41
N HIS A 383 45.88 -82.29 0.17
CA HIS A 383 45.84 -83.32 -0.87
C HIS A 383 47.25 -83.85 -1.22
N VAL A 384 48.22 -82.95 -1.39
CA VAL A 384 49.62 -83.31 -1.67
C VAL A 384 50.26 -84.02 -0.48
N GLU A 385 50.07 -83.53 0.76
CA GLU A 385 50.54 -84.19 1.98
C GLU A 385 49.95 -85.60 2.14
N GLY A 386 48.66 -85.79 1.84
CA GLY A 386 48.02 -87.10 1.86
C GLY A 386 48.59 -88.07 0.81
N ARG A 387 48.86 -87.57 -0.41
CA ARG A 387 49.54 -88.35 -1.46
C ARG A 387 50.96 -88.73 -1.05
N LEU A 388 51.71 -87.78 -0.50
CA LEU A 388 53.06 -87.99 0.01
C LEU A 388 53.05 -89.08 1.09
N HIS A 389 52.20 -88.96 2.10
CA HIS A 389 52.09 -89.94 3.17
C HIS A 389 51.74 -91.35 2.65
N LYS A 390 50.80 -91.45 1.70
CA LYS A 390 50.48 -92.73 1.04
C LYS A 390 51.71 -93.34 0.36
N THR A 391 52.47 -92.54 -0.39
CA THR A 391 53.70 -93.02 -1.04
C THR A 391 54.80 -93.39 -0.04
N GLU A 392 54.91 -92.70 1.10
CA GLU A 392 55.82 -93.04 2.19
C GLU A 392 55.47 -94.40 2.80
N VAL A 393 54.17 -94.69 3.01
CA VAL A 393 53.69 -95.99 3.48
C VAL A 393 53.97 -97.09 2.45
N GLU A 394 53.67 -96.86 1.17
CA GLU A 394 53.97 -97.79 0.08
C GLU A 394 55.48 -98.07 -0.03
N LEU A 395 56.33 -97.05 0.12
CA LEU A 395 57.77 -97.22 0.15
C LEU A 395 58.22 -98.04 1.36
N THR A 396 57.71 -97.74 2.55
CA THR A 396 58.07 -98.45 3.80
C THR A 396 57.63 -99.93 3.74
N THR A 397 56.43 -100.20 3.22
CA THR A 397 55.95 -101.58 2.99
C THR A 397 56.79 -102.30 1.94
N CYS A 398 57.14 -101.65 0.83
CA CYS A 398 58.04 -102.21 -0.18
C CYS A 398 59.43 -102.52 0.40
N GLN A 399 59.97 -101.64 1.24
CA GLN A 399 61.21 -101.88 1.99
C GLN A 399 61.08 -103.08 2.92
N ALA A 400 59.98 -103.20 3.68
CA ALA A 400 59.73 -104.33 4.56
C ALA A 400 59.62 -105.67 3.78
N VAL A 401 58.94 -105.68 2.64
CA VAL A 401 58.85 -106.84 1.74
C VAL A 401 60.22 -107.19 1.17
N LYS A 402 60.99 -106.20 0.72
CA LYS A 402 62.36 -106.39 0.23
C LYS A 402 63.27 -107.01 1.29
N GLU A 403 63.22 -106.53 2.52
CA GLU A 403 63.98 -107.10 3.65
C GLU A 403 63.47 -108.49 4.05
N GLY A 404 62.16 -108.74 3.92
CA GLY A 404 61.55 -110.07 4.03
C GLY A 404 62.14 -111.05 3.01
N LEU A 405 62.08 -110.70 1.72
CA LEU A 405 62.64 -111.49 0.64
C LEU A 405 64.16 -111.69 0.76
N ARG A 406 64.90 -110.70 1.28
CA ARG A 406 66.33 -110.86 1.60
C ARG A 406 66.56 -111.90 2.69
N ARG A 407 65.76 -111.88 3.76
CA ARG A 407 65.81 -112.89 4.82
C ARG A 407 65.46 -114.28 4.27
N ASP A 408 64.38 -114.40 3.50
CA ASP A 408 63.98 -115.67 2.88
C ASP A 408 65.05 -116.19 1.91
N LYS A 409 65.64 -115.31 1.09
CA LYS A 409 66.78 -115.65 0.24
C LYS A 409 67.95 -116.18 1.07
N ALA A 410 68.31 -115.53 2.17
CA ALA A 410 69.38 -116.00 3.04
C ALA A 410 69.08 -117.37 3.68
N ILE A 411 67.84 -117.59 4.13
CA ILE A 411 67.37 -118.88 4.66
C ILE A 411 67.42 -119.97 3.58
N PHE A 412 66.98 -119.64 2.36
CA PHE A 412 67.00 -120.57 1.23
C PHE A 412 68.43 -120.93 0.82
N VAL A 413 69.32 -119.94 0.72
CA VAL A 413 70.75 -120.17 0.42
C VAL A 413 71.40 -121.06 1.49
N THR A 414 71.16 -120.79 2.78
CA THR A 414 71.69 -121.64 3.87
C THR A 414 71.10 -123.05 3.89
N PHE A 415 69.82 -123.23 3.50
CA PHE A 415 69.25 -124.55 3.26
C PHE A 415 69.95 -125.27 2.10
N LEU A 416 70.18 -124.60 0.98
CA LEU A 416 70.88 -125.17 -0.17
C LEU A 416 72.33 -125.53 0.16
N GLU A 417 73.01 -124.74 0.98
CA GLU A 417 74.33 -125.08 1.50
C GLU A 417 74.28 -126.36 2.33
N ARG A 418 73.31 -126.49 3.26
CA ARG A 418 73.12 -127.73 4.05
C ARG A 418 72.83 -128.94 3.18
N LEU A 419 72.01 -128.79 2.14
CA LEU A 419 71.69 -129.86 1.20
C LEU A 419 72.93 -130.28 0.39
N ALA A 420 73.77 -129.32 0.00
CA ALA A 420 75.04 -129.56 -0.68
C ALA A 420 75.97 -130.44 0.17
N ARG A 421 76.03 -130.16 1.48
CA ARG A 421 76.77 -130.97 2.45
C ARG A 421 76.27 -132.40 2.50
N ALA A 422 74.97 -132.59 2.62
CA ALA A 422 74.35 -133.91 2.67
C ALA A 422 74.63 -134.75 1.40
N LEU A 423 74.78 -134.11 0.24
CA LEU A 423 75.08 -134.77 -1.05
C LEU A 423 76.58 -134.91 -1.35
N ASN A 424 77.47 -134.51 -0.41
CA ASN A 424 78.93 -134.43 -0.63
C ASN A 424 79.30 -133.54 -1.85
N MET A 425 78.54 -132.48 -2.10
CA MET A 425 78.76 -131.52 -3.19
C MET A 425 79.28 -130.17 -2.68
N GLU A 426 79.90 -130.11 -1.50
CA GLU A 426 80.28 -128.86 -0.82
C GLU A 426 81.31 -128.01 -1.57
N GLU A 427 82.28 -128.64 -2.23
CA GLU A 427 83.33 -127.94 -2.99
C GLU A 427 82.77 -127.41 -4.31
N ILE A 428 82.04 -128.27 -5.04
CA ILE A 428 81.42 -127.91 -6.32
C ILE A 428 80.37 -126.81 -6.11
N SER A 429 79.54 -126.89 -5.06
CA SER A 429 78.53 -125.87 -4.74
C SER A 429 79.07 -124.46 -4.53
N ARG A 430 80.32 -124.32 -4.10
CA ARG A 430 80.96 -123.03 -3.85
C ARG A 430 81.43 -122.35 -5.13
N GLU A 431 81.67 -123.12 -6.20
CA GLU A 431 82.27 -122.63 -7.45
C GLU A 431 81.23 -122.31 -8.53
N VAL A 432 80.07 -122.98 -8.58
CA VAL A 432 79.10 -122.81 -9.69
C VAL A 432 78.11 -121.64 -9.48
N GLY A 433 78.12 -120.99 -8.32
CA GLY A 433 77.20 -119.89 -8.00
C GLY A 433 75.76 -120.35 -7.73
N VAL A 434 75.00 -119.54 -6.99
CA VAL A 434 73.69 -119.93 -6.43
C VAL A 434 72.68 -120.38 -7.50
N ASP A 435 72.72 -119.80 -8.69
CA ASP A 435 71.75 -120.06 -9.76
C ASP A 435 71.93 -121.44 -10.44
N LEU A 436 73.17 -121.96 -10.49
CA LEU A 436 73.49 -123.28 -11.07
C LEU A 436 73.71 -124.36 -10.00
N HIS A 437 73.78 -123.94 -8.73
CA HIS A 437 73.98 -124.80 -7.57
C HIS A 437 72.82 -125.80 -7.36
N THR A 438 71.57 -125.34 -7.48
CA THR A 438 70.37 -126.19 -7.36
C THR A 438 70.35 -127.31 -8.39
N GLU A 439 70.64 -126.98 -9.64
CA GLU A 439 70.64 -127.93 -10.76
C GLU A 439 71.78 -128.96 -10.64
N SER A 440 72.94 -128.52 -10.19
CA SER A 440 74.11 -129.39 -9.92
C SER A 440 73.84 -130.40 -8.78
N MET A 441 73.19 -129.96 -7.69
CA MET A 441 72.77 -130.86 -6.62
C MET A 441 71.69 -131.84 -7.07
N LEU A 442 70.78 -131.40 -7.93
CA LEU A 442 69.71 -132.24 -8.45
C LEU A 442 70.28 -133.41 -9.27
N LEU A 443 71.22 -133.12 -10.17
CA LEU A 443 71.97 -134.14 -10.92
C LEU A 443 72.73 -135.11 -10.02
N ARG A 444 73.30 -134.62 -8.90
CA ARG A 444 73.98 -135.49 -7.94
C ARG A 444 73.02 -136.41 -7.19
N ALA A 445 71.88 -135.87 -6.74
CA ALA A 445 70.83 -136.67 -6.13
C ALA A 445 70.34 -137.76 -7.08
N GLU A 446 70.17 -137.45 -8.38
CA GLU A 446 69.85 -138.45 -9.41
C GLU A 446 70.96 -139.51 -9.59
N GLN A 447 72.23 -139.12 -9.60
CA GLN A 447 73.36 -140.08 -9.68
C GLN A 447 73.42 -141.02 -8.47
N LEU A 448 73.23 -140.50 -7.25
CA LEU A 448 73.23 -141.30 -6.02
C LEU A 448 72.04 -142.27 -5.98
N ALA A 449 70.86 -141.84 -6.46
CA ALA A 449 69.69 -142.71 -6.61
C ALA A 449 69.92 -143.85 -7.62
N ARG A 450 70.67 -143.59 -8.71
CA ARG A 450 71.08 -144.64 -9.67
C ARG A 450 72.09 -145.63 -9.06
N LEU A 451 73.02 -145.17 -8.23
CA LEU A 451 74.01 -146.02 -7.53
C LEU A 451 73.40 -146.92 -6.44
N GLU A 452 72.32 -146.50 -5.78
CA GLU A 452 71.53 -147.37 -4.89
C GLU A 452 70.74 -148.43 -5.68
N SER A 453 70.23 -148.08 -6.86
CA SER A 453 69.51 -149.01 -7.74
C SER A 453 70.43 -150.10 -8.32
N ASP A 454 71.68 -149.76 -8.68
CA ASP A 454 72.66 -150.73 -9.19
C ASP A 454 73.27 -151.64 -8.11
N LYS A 455 73.42 -151.17 -6.85
CA LYS A 455 73.86 -152.01 -5.72
C LYS A 455 72.83 -153.05 -5.28
N LEU A 456 71.56 -152.89 -5.67
CA LEU A 456 70.50 -153.87 -5.43
C LEU A 456 70.47 -154.99 -6.49
N ALA A 457 71.10 -154.80 -7.67
CA ALA A 457 71.12 -155.78 -8.75
C ALA A 457 72.11 -156.94 -8.52
N ASP A 458 73.19 -156.75 -7.75
CA ASP A 458 74.28 -157.73 -7.55
C ASP A 458 74.13 -158.64 -6.30
N LYS A 459 73.04 -158.52 -5.54
CA LYS A 459 72.76 -159.34 -4.33
C LYS A 459 71.50 -160.22 -4.47
N LEU A 460 71.27 -160.76 -5.67
CA LEU A 460 70.21 -161.72 -6.00
C LEU A 460 70.76 -163.10 -6.43
N LEU A 461 71.70 -163.64 -5.64
CA LEU A 461 72.01 -165.07 -5.54
C LEU A 461 71.74 -165.50 -4.08
N TYR A 462 70.77 -166.39 -3.90
CA TYR A 462 70.22 -166.92 -2.63
C TYR A 462 69.23 -166.03 -1.84
N GLY A 463 67.93 -166.25 -2.11
CA GLY A 463 67.02 -166.75 -1.07
C GLY A 463 66.05 -165.77 -0.38
N SER A 464 64.76 -165.95 -0.70
CA SER A 464 63.57 -165.80 0.18
C SER A 464 63.01 -164.39 0.51
N TYR A 465 61.80 -164.13 -0.03
CA TYR A 465 60.54 -163.63 0.60
C TYR A 465 60.57 -162.99 2.03
N PRO A 466 59.50 -162.29 2.51
CA PRO A 466 58.68 -161.21 1.93
C PRO A 466 58.15 -160.16 2.97
N ARG A 467 57.49 -159.07 2.48
CA ARG A 467 56.41 -158.28 3.14
C ARG A 467 56.75 -157.56 4.48
N LEU A 468 56.19 -156.40 4.82
CA LEU A 468 54.78 -156.12 5.13
C LEU A 468 54.70 -154.59 5.46
N ARG A 469 53.81 -153.82 4.82
CA ARG A 469 52.49 -153.34 5.32
C ARG A 469 52.56 -151.87 5.77
N ARG A 470 51.77 -150.98 5.15
CA ARG A 470 50.40 -150.55 5.57
C ARG A 470 50.44 -149.79 6.90
N GLU A 471 49.72 -148.69 7.12
CA GLU A 471 48.54 -148.10 6.48
C GLU A 471 48.27 -146.78 7.23
N LYS A 472 47.59 -145.82 6.56
CA LYS A 472 46.46 -144.98 7.04
C LYS A 472 46.68 -144.15 8.34
N THR A 473 46.04 -143.01 8.58
CA THR A 473 44.69 -142.50 8.23
C THR A 473 44.62 -141.05 8.75
N TYR A 474 43.86 -140.20 8.04
CA TYR A 474 42.87 -139.21 8.50
C TYR A 474 43.05 -138.39 9.80
N TYR A 475 42.75 -137.09 9.70
CA TYR A 475 41.75 -136.25 10.43
C TYR A 475 42.12 -134.77 10.16
N GLU A 476 41.31 -133.96 9.47
CA GLU A 476 40.15 -133.19 9.99
C GLU A 476 40.54 -132.16 11.07
N LEU A 477 40.46 -130.85 10.77
CA LEU A 477 39.48 -129.91 11.35
C LEU A 477 39.82 -128.41 11.09
N PRO A 478 38.79 -127.54 11.08
CA PRO A 478 38.80 -126.10 10.88
C PRO A 478 38.64 -125.29 12.19
N SER A 479 38.75 -123.96 12.16
CA SER A 479 38.16 -123.01 13.14
C SER A 479 38.24 -121.59 12.55
N ARG A 480 37.23 -120.71 12.44
CA ARG A 480 35.96 -120.36 13.12
C ARG A 480 36.06 -118.90 13.63
N GLU A 481 35.06 -118.12 13.24
CA GLU A 481 34.70 -116.76 13.66
C GLU A 481 34.74 -116.50 15.18
N VAL A 482 34.98 -115.24 15.56
CA VAL A 482 34.22 -114.56 16.64
C VAL A 482 33.92 -113.10 16.26
N ARG A 483 32.62 -112.78 16.26
CA ARG A 483 32.00 -111.45 16.35
C ARG A 483 31.98 -110.95 17.81
N SER A 484 32.00 -109.64 18.03
CA SER A 484 31.07 -108.85 18.90
C SER A 484 31.54 -107.37 18.91
N ARG A 485 30.80 -106.40 18.34
CA ARG A 485 29.60 -105.66 18.85
C ARG A 485 29.88 -104.73 20.02
N GLU A 486 29.75 -103.42 19.76
CA GLU A 486 28.97 -102.39 20.50
C GLU A 486 29.01 -101.09 19.66
N HIS A 487 27.95 -100.68 18.94
CA HIS A 487 26.82 -99.84 19.36
C HIS A 487 27.18 -98.51 20.07
N PHE A 488 27.21 -97.41 19.31
CA PHE A 488 26.53 -96.17 19.69
C PHE A 488 25.87 -95.52 18.45
N LYS A 489 24.55 -95.38 18.49
CA LYS A 489 23.72 -94.54 17.61
C LYS A 489 23.57 -93.17 18.29
N PHE A 490 23.69 -92.08 17.54
CA PHE A 490 22.77 -90.91 17.57
C PHE A 490 23.15 -90.01 16.36
N ARG A 491 22.40 -90.04 15.24
CA ARG A 491 21.14 -89.32 14.89
C ARG A 491 21.43 -88.00 14.14
N ARG A 492 20.92 -87.97 12.90
CA ARG A 492 20.76 -86.82 11.98
C ARG A 492 20.10 -85.60 12.64
N TYR A 493 20.50 -84.41 12.17
CA TYR A 493 19.67 -83.36 11.54
C TYR A 493 20.62 -82.67 10.51
N GLY A 494 20.30 -82.40 9.24
CA GLY A 494 19.04 -81.94 8.64
C GLY A 494 19.02 -80.40 8.59
N LYS A 495 19.69 -79.77 7.61
CA LYS A 495 19.11 -78.90 6.56
C LYS A 495 18.14 -77.79 7.02
N HIS A 496 18.53 -76.51 6.82
CA HIS A 496 17.93 -75.49 5.91
C HIS A 496 18.66 -74.14 6.17
N LEU A 497 19.31 -73.45 5.22
CA LEU A 497 18.88 -72.72 3.99
C LEU A 497 18.07 -71.43 4.25
N ALA A 498 18.56 -70.36 3.59
CA ALA A 498 17.92 -69.12 3.16
C ALA A 498 17.66 -68.03 4.22
#